data_AF-A0A7V3FZ68-F1
#
_entry.id   AF-A0A7V3FZ68-F1
#
_cell.length_a   1.000
_cell.length_b   1.000
_cell.length_c   1.000
_cell.angle_alpha   90.00
_cell.angle_beta   90.00
_cell.angle_gamma   90.00
#
_symmetry.space_group_name_H-M   'P 1'
#
loop_
_entity.id
_entity.type
_entity.pdbx_description
1 polymer ?
#
loop_
_entity_poly.entity_id
_entity_poly.type
_entity_poly.pdbx_seq_one_letter_code
_entity_poly.pdbx_strand_id
1 'polypeptide(L)'
;ACAWYWWIFPNLMLNLYEGYLDVNLVLPLGPDRCRVVFDFYFADTEGEASRQRIAESIAVAHQIQLEDVGICEEVQRGLGSVSFDGGRFSVRREAAGYEFHRLLARRLRSQAALGP
;
A
#
# COMPACT_ATOMS: atom_id res chain seq x y z
N ALA A 1 12.90 -7.68 -17.70
CA ALA A 1 12.88 -6.56 -16.75
C ALA A 1 12.87 -7.11 -15.34
N CYS A 2 13.70 -6.56 -14.46
CA CYS A 2 13.66 -6.87 -13.03
C CYS A 2 12.74 -5.86 -12.33
N ALA A 3 11.97 -6.31 -11.35
CA ALA A 3 11.20 -5.46 -10.45
C ALA A 3 11.51 -5.87 -9.01
N TRP A 4 11.71 -4.88 -8.15
CA TRP A 4 11.99 -5.10 -6.74
C TRP A 4 10.98 -4.35 -5.88
N TYR A 5 10.50 -5.03 -4.86
CA TYR A 5 9.46 -4.54 -3.97
C TYR A 5 9.98 -4.57 -2.54
N TRP A 6 9.93 -3.42 -1.88
CA TRP A 6 10.21 -3.30 -0.46
C TRP A 6 9.01 -2.72 0.25
N TRP A 7 8.76 -3.26 1.44
CA TRP A 7 7.83 -2.67 2.37
C TRP A 7 8.56 -2.37 3.68
N ILE A 8 8.42 -1.13 4.13
CA ILE A 8 9.04 -0.59 5.32
C ILE A 8 7.91 -0.31 6.31
N PHE A 9 7.88 -1.10 7.38
CA PHE A 9 6.90 -0.92 8.44
C PHE A 9 7.02 0.50 9.03
N PRO A 10 5.89 1.23 9.24
CA PRO A 10 4.53 0.70 9.18
C PRO A 10 3.80 0.84 7.84
N ASN A 11 4.23 1.74 6.96
CA ASN A 11 3.31 2.31 5.97
C ASN A 11 3.96 2.83 4.68
N LEU A 12 5.21 2.43 4.39
CA LEU A 12 5.93 2.86 3.20
C LEU A 12 6.24 1.66 2.31
N MET A 13 5.95 1.79 1.02
CA MET A 13 6.28 0.80 -0.01
C MET A 13 7.16 1.45 -1.07
N LEU A 14 8.16 0.72 -1.55
CA LEU A 14 9.06 1.12 -2.63
C LEU A 14 8.99 0.06 -3.73
N ASN A 15 8.56 0.47 -4.92
CA ASN A 15 8.40 -0.39 -6.08
C ASN A 15 9.40 0.08 -7.15
N LEU A 16 10.56 -0.56 -7.22
CA LEU A 16 11.62 -0.21 -8.16
C LEU A 16 11.50 -1.04 -9.43
N TYR A 17 11.42 -0.35 -10.56
CA TYR A 17 11.39 -0.92 -11.89
C TYR A 17 12.59 -0.44 -12.69
N GLU A 18 12.83 -1.08 -13.83
CA GLU A 18 13.83 -0.62 -14.78
C GLU A 18 13.43 0.77 -15.33
N GLY A 19 14.16 1.80 -14.90
CA GLY A 19 13.98 3.19 -15.35
C GLY A 19 13.00 4.04 -14.55
N TYR A 20 12.30 3.49 -13.55
CA TYR A 20 11.47 4.29 -12.66
C TYR A 20 11.24 3.66 -11.27
N LEU A 21 10.95 4.49 -10.29
CA LEU A 21 10.59 4.13 -8.92
C LEU A 21 9.21 4.68 -8.59
N ASP A 22 8.37 3.85 -8.00
CA ASP A 22 7.08 4.22 -7.41
C ASP A 22 7.16 4.09 -5.88
N VAL A 23 6.68 5.11 -5.18
CA VAL A 23 6.73 5.22 -3.71
C VAL A 23 5.32 5.41 -3.17
N ASN A 24 4.88 4.50 -2.31
CA ASN A 24 3.52 4.51 -1.77
C ASN A 24 3.59 4.76 -0.27
N LEU A 25 3.03 5.87 0.18
CA LEU A 25 2.98 6.23 1.60
C LEU A 25 1.54 6.26 2.09
N VAL A 26 1.21 5.41 3.05
CA VAL A 26 -0.12 5.35 3.67
C VAL A 26 -0.16 6.21 4.94
N LEU A 27 -0.91 7.32 4.89
CA LEU A 27 -1.09 8.24 6.01
C LEU A 27 -2.44 7.99 6.69
N PRO A 28 -2.47 7.52 7.96
CA PRO A 28 -3.73 7.35 8.68
C PRO A 28 -4.35 8.72 8.97
N LEU A 29 -5.64 8.88 8.66
CA LEU A 29 -6.42 10.08 8.96
C LEU A 29 -7.51 9.84 10.02
N GLY A 30 -7.75 8.58 10.35
CA GLY A 30 -8.69 8.11 11.34
C GLY A 30 -8.79 6.58 11.33
N PRO A 31 -9.63 5.98 12.19
CA PRO A 31 -9.81 4.53 12.25
C PRO A 31 -10.38 3.90 10.98
N ASP A 32 -11.11 4.69 10.18
CA ASP A 32 -11.84 4.27 8.97
C ASP A 32 -11.39 5.03 7.72
N ARG A 33 -10.33 5.84 7.82
CA ARG A 33 -9.86 6.68 6.71
C ARG A 33 -8.35 6.81 6.69
N CYS A 34 -7.77 6.70 5.50
CA CYS A 34 -6.38 7.02 5.24
C CYS A 34 -6.25 7.83 3.95
N ARG A 35 -5.07 8.40 3.73
CA ARG A 35 -4.64 8.95 2.44
C ARG A 35 -3.43 8.16 1.99
N VAL A 36 -3.45 7.67 0.76
CA VAL A 36 -2.26 7.08 0.14
C VAL A 36 -1.66 8.08 -0.84
N VAL A 37 -0.37 8.35 -0.72
CA VAL A 37 0.39 9.23 -1.61
C VAL A 37 1.26 8.35 -2.50
N PHE A 38 1.14 8.53 -3.81
CA PHE A 38 1.95 7.87 -4.83
C PHE A 38 2.86 8.89 -5.48
N ASP A 39 4.16 8.69 -5.34
CA ASP A 39 5.17 9.50 -6.01
C ASP A 39 5.93 8.65 -7.03
N PHE A 40 6.00 9.14 -8.26
CA PHE A 40 6.72 8.48 -9.35
C PHE A 40 7.99 9.24 -9.70
N TYR A 41 9.11 8.53 -9.73
CA TYR A 41 10.43 9.06 -10.07
C TYR A 41 10.96 8.34 -11.31
N PHE A 42 11.04 9.05 -12.43
CA PHE A 42 11.51 8.51 -13.70
C PHE A 42 12.96 8.93 -13.96
N ALA A 43 13.78 8.00 -14.45
CA ALA A 43 15.19 8.26 -14.75
C ALA A 43 15.39 9.09 -16.02
N ASP A 44 14.53 8.89 -17.03
CA ASP A 44 14.52 9.65 -18.27
C ASP A 44 13.22 10.43 -18.42
N THR A 45 13.33 11.76 -18.36
CA THR A 45 12.22 12.71 -18.44
C THR A 45 12.30 13.62 -19.67
N GLU A 46 13.34 13.46 -20.50
CA GLU A 46 13.66 14.42 -21.55
C GLU A 46 13.02 14.04 -22.89
N GLY A 47 12.46 15.04 -23.57
CA GLY A 47 11.85 14.87 -24.89
C GLY A 47 10.41 14.34 -24.86
N GLU A 48 9.74 14.47 -26.02
CA GLU A 48 8.30 14.21 -26.13
C GLU A 48 7.94 12.74 -25.91
N ALA A 49 8.74 11.82 -26.43
CA ALA A 49 8.50 10.39 -26.28
C ALA A 49 8.55 9.94 -24.80
N SER A 50 9.48 10.49 -24.00
CA SER A 50 9.58 10.15 -22.58
C SER A 50 8.46 10.79 -21.78
N ARG A 51 8.03 12.02 -22.10
CA ARG A 51 6.83 12.64 -21.50
C ARG A 51 5.57 11.83 -21.76
N GLN A 52 5.36 11.37 -22.99
CA GLN A 52 4.21 10.53 -23.35
C GLN A 52 4.21 9.22 -22.57
N ARG A 53 5.35 8.53 -22.50
CA ARG A 53 5.51 7.26 -21.74
C ARG A 53 5.23 7.45 -20.25
N ILE A 54 5.70 8.56 -19.66
CA ILE A 54 5.44 8.91 -18.26
C ILE A 54 3.94 9.10 -18.03
N ALA A 55 3.28 9.88 -18.89
CA ALA A 55 1.84 10.14 -18.78
C ALA A 55 1.01 8.85 -18.89
N GLU A 56 1.36 7.97 -19.83
CA GLU A 56 0.73 6.65 -19.97
C GLU A 56 0.95 5.77 -18.74
N SER A 57 2.18 5.73 -18.21
CA SER A 57 2.52 4.95 -17.02
C SER A 57 1.73 5.41 -15.79
N ILE A 58 1.65 6.73 -15.58
CA ILE A 58 0.86 7.32 -14.49
C ILE A 58 -0.64 7.04 -14.68
N ALA A 59 -1.15 7.13 -15.91
CA ALA A 59 -2.56 6.86 -16.18
C ALA A 59 -2.94 5.40 -15.88
N VAL A 60 -2.08 4.45 -16.23
CA VAL A 60 -2.27 3.03 -15.91
C VAL A 60 -2.22 2.81 -14.40
N ALA A 61 -1.21 3.36 -13.72
CA ALA A 61 -1.09 3.25 -12.26
C ALA A 61 -2.31 3.83 -11.54
N HIS A 62 -2.84 4.97 -12.03
CA HIS A 62 -4.05 5.58 -11.48
C HIS A 62 -5.29 4.69 -11.60
N GLN A 63 -5.46 3.95 -12.71
CA GLN A 63 -6.59 3.02 -12.82
C GLN A 63 -6.49 1.87 -11.82
N ILE A 64 -5.30 1.27 -11.70
CA ILE A 64 -5.05 0.21 -10.72
C ILE A 64 -5.31 0.73 -9.29
N GLN A 65 -4.91 1.97 -9.02
CA GLN A 65 -5.17 2.60 -7.73
C GLN A 65 -6.65 2.70 -7.38
N LEU A 66 -7.50 3.02 -8.37
CA LEU A 66 -8.94 3.11 -8.16
C LEU A 66 -9.56 1.74 -7.87
N GLU A 67 -9.04 0.67 -8.47
CA GLU A 67 -9.46 -0.70 -8.18
C GLU A 67 -9.13 -1.08 -6.73
N ASP A 68 -7.90 -0.81 -6.28
CA ASP A 68 -7.47 -1.07 -4.90
C ASP A 68 -8.31 -0.27 -3.89
N VAL A 69 -8.61 1.00 -4.19
CA VAL A 69 -9.49 1.83 -3.35
C VAL A 69 -10.87 1.19 -3.22
N GLY A 70 -11.48 0.76 -4.32
CA GLY A 70 -12.79 0.09 -4.32
C GLY A 70 -12.80 -1.15 -3.43
N ILE A 71 -11.78 -2.01 -3.57
CA ILE A 71 -11.64 -3.22 -2.74
C ILE A 71 -11.49 -2.86 -1.25
N CYS A 72 -10.63 -1.89 -0.93
CA CYS A 72 -10.41 -1.46 0.46
C CYS A 72 -11.69 -0.88 1.09
N GLU A 73 -12.45 -0.07 0.36
CA GLU A 73 -13.71 0.49 0.84
C GLU A 73 -14.78 -0.59 1.06
N GLU A 74 -14.87 -1.57 0.18
CA GLU A 74 -15.77 -2.71 0.34
C GLU A 74 -15.39 -3.56 1.55
N VAL A 75 -14.10 -3.86 1.74
CA VAL A 75 -13.60 -4.56 2.92
C VAL A 75 -13.93 -3.77 4.19
N GLN A 76 -13.65 -2.47 4.23
CA GLN A 76 -13.93 -1.62 5.39
C GLN A 76 -15.43 -1.60 5.73
N ARG A 77 -16.30 -1.55 4.72
CA ARG A 77 -17.76 -1.64 4.90
C ARG A 77 -18.15 -3.00 5.49
N GLY A 78 -17.55 -4.08 5.00
CA GLY A 78 -17.77 -5.45 5.50
C GLY A 78 -17.34 -5.63 6.96
N LEU A 79 -16.21 -5.04 7.36
CA LEU A 79 -15.70 -5.06 8.74
C LEU A 79 -16.64 -4.36 9.73
N GLY A 80 -17.45 -3.41 9.27
CA GLY A 80 -18.48 -2.74 10.08
C GLY A 80 -19.74 -3.58 10.33
N SER A 81 -19.86 -4.77 9.70
CA SER A 81 -21.02 -5.65 9.87
C SER A 81 -21.00 -6.37 11.21
N VAL A 82 -22.16 -6.46 11.87
CA VAL A 82 -22.34 -7.22 13.13
C VAL A 82 -22.06 -8.71 12.99
N SER A 83 -22.14 -9.25 11.77
CA SER A 83 -21.92 -10.67 11.51
C SER A 83 -20.45 -11.00 11.22
N PHE A 84 -19.57 -10.00 11.17
CA PHE A 84 -18.14 -10.23 10.94
C PHE A 84 -17.44 -10.57 12.26
N ASP A 85 -16.90 -11.78 12.36
CA ASP A 85 -16.17 -12.28 13.53
C ASP A 85 -14.67 -12.53 13.27
N GLY A 86 -14.18 -12.13 12.10
CA GLY A 86 -12.79 -12.26 11.68
C GLY A 86 -12.58 -13.15 10.45
N GLY A 87 -11.34 -13.19 9.96
CA GLY A 87 -10.93 -13.99 8.80
C GLY A 87 -9.61 -14.72 9.04
N ARG A 88 -9.29 -15.68 8.16
CA ARG A 88 -8.00 -16.39 8.17
C ARG A 88 -7.16 -15.97 6.97
N PHE A 89 -5.87 -15.73 7.20
CA PHE A 89 -4.92 -15.50 6.13
C PHE A 89 -4.60 -16.80 5.37
N SER A 90 -4.55 -16.69 4.06
CA SER A 90 -4.03 -17.70 3.15
C SER A 90 -2.53 -17.84 3.33
N VAL A 91 -2.10 -19.02 3.80
CA VAL A 91 -0.68 -19.35 4.01
C VAL A 91 0.17 -19.14 2.76
N ARG A 92 -0.39 -19.37 1.57
CA ARG A 92 0.34 -19.29 0.30
C ARG A 92 0.39 -17.89 -0.29
N ARG A 93 -0.53 -16.99 0.07
CA ARG A 93 -0.74 -15.72 -0.64
C ARG A 93 -0.68 -14.47 0.25
N GLU A 94 -0.90 -14.61 1.56
CA GLU A 94 -1.11 -13.46 2.44
C GLU A 94 -0.07 -13.39 3.58
N ALA A 95 1.12 -13.96 3.35
CA ALA A 95 2.21 -13.95 4.33
C ALA A 95 2.61 -12.51 4.73
N ALA A 96 2.62 -11.57 3.77
CA ALA A 96 2.93 -10.17 4.04
C ALA A 96 1.88 -9.49 4.94
N GLY A 97 0.59 -9.66 4.62
CA GLY A 97 -0.51 -9.14 5.44
C GLY A 97 -0.54 -9.74 6.85
N TYR A 98 -0.20 -11.02 6.97
CA TYR A 98 -0.04 -11.68 8.26
C TYR A 98 1.11 -11.09 9.08
N GLU A 99 2.29 -10.90 8.48
CA GLU A 99 3.44 -10.32 9.20
C GLU A 99 3.21 -8.85 9.59
N PHE A 100 2.50 -8.07 8.77
CA PHE A 100 2.05 -6.72 9.15
C PHE A 100 1.26 -6.74 10.46
N HIS A 101 0.23 -7.59 10.56
CA HIS A 101 -0.58 -7.70 11.78
C HIS A 101 0.26 -8.17 12.97
N ARG A 102 1.24 -9.06 12.77
CA ARG A 102 2.14 -9.48 13.84
C ARG A 102 3.03 -8.35 14.34
N LEU A 103 3.61 -7.56 13.44
CA LEU A 103 4.43 -6.39 13.78
C LEU A 103 3.60 -5.33 14.51
N LEU A 104 2.41 -5.02 14.00
CA LEU A 104 1.48 -4.08 14.61
C LEU A 104 1.08 -4.53 16.04
N ALA A 105 0.68 -5.79 16.20
CA ALA A 105 0.30 -6.31 17.51
C ALA A 105 1.47 -6.30 18.51
N ARG A 106 2.70 -6.56 18.06
CA ARG A 106 3.91 -6.41 18.90
C ARG A 106 4.10 -4.96 19.34
N ARG A 107 3.99 -4.00 18.41
CA ARG A 107 4.15 -2.56 18.69
C ARG A 107 3.09 -2.03 19.65
N LEU A 108 1.84 -2.45 19.51
CA LEU A 108 0.74 -2.04 20.39
C LEU A 108 0.93 -2.61 21.80
N ARG A 109 1.32 -3.89 21.92
CA ARG A 109 1.64 -4.49 23.23
C ARG A 109 2.82 -3.82 23.92
N SER A 110 3.87 -3.46 23.18
CA SER A 110 5.02 -2.77 23.77
C SER A 110 4.66 -1.36 24.23
N GLN A 111 3.76 -0.65 23.53
CA GLN A 111 3.25 0.65 23.98
C GLN A 111 2.42 0.54 25.26
N ALA A 112 1.51 -0.43 25.31
CA ALA A 112 0.69 -0.65 26.50
C ALA A 112 1.54 -0.97 27.75
N ALA A 113 2.67 -1.67 27.57
CA ALA A 113 3.60 -2.00 28.65
C ALA A 113 4.43 -0.80 29.15
N LEU A 114 4.54 0.29 28.38
CA LEU A 114 5.30 1.48 28.74
C LEU A 114 4.48 2.52 29.53
N GLY A 115 3.17 2.27 29.74
CA GLY A 115 2.26 3.24 30.36
C GLY A 115 1.96 4.44 29.47
N PRO A 116 0.98 5.30 29.86
CA PRO A 116 0.76 6.59 29.22
C PRO A 116 1.96 7.55 29.42
#